data_AF-A0A4Y9UIF1-F1
#
_entry.id   AF-A0A4Y9UIF1-F1
#
_cell.length_a   1.000
_cell.length_b   1.000
_cell.length_c   1.000
_cell.angle_alpha   90.00
_cell.angle_beta   90.00
_cell.angle_gamma   90.00
#
_symmetry.space_group_name_H-M   'P 1'
#
loop_
_entity.id
_entity.type
_entity.pdbx_description
1 polymer ?
#
loop_
_entity_poly.entity_id
_entity_poly.type
_entity_poly.pdbx_seq_one_letter_code
_entity_poly.pdbx_strand_id
1 'polypeptide(L)' 'MVDEVVLKIAAETAWTMYRSRHPDVDSQDDRRCLLERHLQRRWEERRSDSEELASFGIAYLDRLSRDEC' A
#
# COMPACT_ATOMS: atom_id res chain seq x y z
N MET A 1 16.12 11.03 -4.17
CA MET A 1 15.81 9.89 -5.07
C MET A 1 14.33 9.99 -5.41
N VAL A 2 13.96 10.14 -6.68
CA VAL A 2 12.56 10.36 -7.09
C VAL A 2 11.72 9.10 -6.83
N ASP A 3 12.32 7.92 -7.01
CA ASP A 3 11.71 6.61 -6.76
C ASP A 3 11.16 6.44 -5.33
N GLU A 4 11.92 6.88 -4.31
CA GLU A 4 11.51 6.77 -2.90
C GLU A 4 10.32 7.67 -2.58
N VAL A 5 10.25 8.86 -3.21
CA VAL A 5 9.13 9.79 -3.05
C VAL A 5 7.86 9.20 -3.68
N VAL A 6 7.98 8.59 -4.86
CA VAL A 6 6.84 7.94 -5.54
C VAL A 6 6.31 6.77 -4.70
N LEU A 7 7.20 5.93 -4.18
CA LEU A 7 6.86 4.82 -3.29
C LEU A 7 6.13 5.28 -2.04
N LYS A 8 6.65 6.33 -1.38
CA LYS A 8 6.06 6.88 -0.16
C LYS A 8 4.66 7.44 -0.42
N ILE A 9 4.50 8.23 -1.49
CA ILE A 9 3.19 8.79 -1.87
C ILE A 9 2.20 7.66 -2.14
N ALA A 10 2.61 6.66 -2.92
CA ALA A 10 1.75 5.52 -3.25
C ALA A 10 1.30 4.75 -1.99
N ALA A 11 2.22 4.49 -1.05
CA ALA A 11 1.92 3.84 0.21
C ALA A 11 0.96 4.67 1.08
N GLU A 12 1.22 5.97 1.24
CA GLU A 12 0.37 6.87 2.01
C GLU A 12 -1.05 6.99 1.42
N THR A 13 -1.16 7.08 0.09
CA THR A 13 -2.45 7.12 -0.61
C THR A 13 -3.22 5.82 -0.44
N ALA A 14 -2.58 4.66 -0.69
CA ALA A 14 -3.21 3.36 -0.53
C ALA A 14 -3.66 3.12 0.92
N TRP A 15 -2.81 3.44 1.90
CA TRP A 15 -3.10 3.28 3.33
C TRP A 15 -4.26 4.16 3.80
N THR A 16 -4.29 5.42 3.35
CA THR A 16 -5.35 6.36 3.70
C THR A 16 -6.70 5.94 3.12
N MET A 17 -6.71 5.55 1.85
CA MET A 17 -7.92 5.03 1.18
C MET A 17 -8.45 3.77 1.86
N TYR A 18 -7.55 2.86 2.24
CA TYR A 18 -7.91 1.63 2.93
C TYR A 18 -8.52 1.91 4.30
N ARG A 19 -7.86 2.69 5.17
CA ARG A 19 -8.41 3.04 6.49
C ARG A 19 -9.72 3.83 6.41
N SER A 20 -9.92 4.63 5.38
CA SER A 20 -11.21 5.31 5.17
C SER A 20 -12.37 4.32 4.96
N ARG A 21 -12.10 3.11 4.47
CA ARG A 21 -13.08 2.02 4.30
C ARG A 21 -13.11 1.07 5.50
N HIS A 22 -12.04 1.02 6.29
CA HIS A 22 -11.85 0.15 7.44
C HIS A 22 -11.51 0.99 8.69
N PRO A 23 -12.50 1.66 9.30
CA PRO A 23 -12.26 2.57 10.43
C PRO A 23 -11.75 1.88 11.70
N ASP A 24 -11.85 0.56 11.77
CA ASP A 24 -11.34 -0.28 12.86
C ASP A 24 -9.82 -0.52 12.76
N VAL A 25 -9.22 -0.30 11.58
CA VAL A 25 -7.79 -0.55 11.35
C VAL A 25 -6.97 0.62 11.91
N ASP A 26 -6.08 0.31 12.85
CA ASP A 26 -5.20 1.30 13.48
C ASP A 26 -4.19 1.89 12.47
N SER A 27 -3.75 3.12 12.71
CA SER A 27 -2.72 3.78 11.91
C SER A 27 -1.35 3.07 11.91
N GLN A 28 -1.06 2.28 12.94
CA GLN A 28 0.17 1.52 13.19
C GLN A 28 0.01 0.02 12.97
N ASP A 29 -1.09 -0.41 12.38
CA ASP A 29 -1.34 -1.81 12.06
C ASP A 29 -0.22 -2.40 11.17
N ASP A 30 0.16 -3.65 11.44
CA ASP A 30 1.26 -4.36 10.76
C ASP A 30 1.07 -4.44 9.24
N ARG A 31 -0.19 -4.39 8.76
CA ARG A 31 -0.53 -4.34 7.33
C ARG A 31 0.10 -3.14 6.62
N ARG A 32 0.40 -2.04 7.32
CA ARG A 32 1.13 -0.89 6.77
C ARG A 32 2.56 -1.26 6.36
N CYS A 33 3.28 -1.96 7.23
CA CYS A 33 4.64 -2.41 6.94
C CYS A 33 4.66 -3.44 5.78
N LEU A 34 3.66 -4.33 5.75
CA LEU A 34 3.48 -5.28 4.65
C LEU A 34 3.19 -4.57 3.31
N LEU A 35 2.36 -3.54 3.33
CA LEU A 35 2.07 -2.71 2.15
C LEU A 35 3.36 -2.07 1.62
N GLU A 36 4.13 -1.37 2.45
CA GLU A 36 5.35 -0.68 2.02
C GLU A 36 6.34 -1.65 1.38
N ARG A 37 6.56 -2.82 1.99
CA ARG A 37 7.41 -3.89 1.45
C ARG A 37 6.85 -4.49 0.15
N HIS A 38 5.53 -4.59 0.00
CA HIS A 38 4.90 -5.07 -1.22
C HIS A 38 5.12 -4.08 -2.37
N LEU A 39 4.89 -2.79 -2.13
CA LEU A 39 5.07 -1.74 -3.13
C LEU A 39 6.54 -1.57 -3.53
N GLN A 40 7.46 -1.69 -2.57
CA GLN A 40 8.90 -1.68 -2.86
C GLN A 40 9.29 -2.80 -3.82
N ARG A 41 8.90 -4.05 -3.53
CA ARG A 41 9.15 -5.19 -4.42
C ARG A 41 8.53 -4.97 -5.80
N ARG A 42 7.28 -4.48 -5.83
CA ARG A 42 6.59 -4.20 -7.08
C ARG A 42 7.31 -3.14 -7.92
N TRP A 43 7.84 -2.11 -7.28
CA TRP A 43 8.62 -1.05 -7.91
C TRP A 43 9.93 -1.57 -8.51
N GLU A 44 10.61 -2.46 -7.79
CA GLU A 44 11.84 -3.11 -8.25
C GLU A 44 11.57 -4.00 -9.49
N GLU A 45 10.43 -4.68 -9.53
CA GLU A 45 10.00 -5.48 -10.68
C GLU A 45 9.58 -4.63 -11.88
N ARG A 46 8.85 -3.54 -11.63
CA ARG A 46 8.34 -2.63 -12.66
C ARG A 46 8.14 -1.23 -12.09
N ARG A 47 8.95 -0.29 -12.57
CA ARG A 47 8.70 1.14 -12.34
C ARG A 47 7.35 1.53 -12.97
N SER A 48 6.52 2.17 -12.16
CA SER A 48 5.18 2.65 -12.52
C SER A 48 4.95 4.04 -11.93
N ASP A 49 3.82 4.67 -12.19
CA ASP A 49 3.46 5.92 -11.51
C ASP A 49 2.90 5.65 -10.10
N SER A 50 2.90 6.68 -9.25
CA SER A 50 2.39 6.58 -7.87
C SER A 50 0.94 6.12 -7.80
N GLU A 51 0.12 6.51 -8.77
CA GLU A 51 -1.32 6.20 -8.81
C GLU A 51 -1.59 4.72 -9.16
N GLU A 52 -0.82 4.17 -10.11
CA GLU A 52 -0.86 2.74 -10.43
C GLU A 52 -0.37 1.91 -9.23
N LEU A 53 0.72 2.35 -8.59
CA LEU A 53 1.31 1.69 -7.44
C LEU A 53 0.38 1.74 -6.21
N ALA A 54 -0.32 2.85 -5.99
CA ALA A 54 -1.33 2.97 -4.95
C ALA A 54 -2.51 2.01 -5.18
N SER A 55 -2.95 1.87 -6.44
CA SER A 55 -4.02 0.95 -6.82
C SER A 55 -3.62 -0.51 -6.54
N PHE A 56 -2.38 -0.89 -6.83
CA PHE A 56 -1.83 -2.21 -6.44
C PHE A 56 -1.81 -2.38 -4.92
N GLY A 57 -1.43 -1.34 -4.17
CA GLY A 57 -1.43 -1.35 -2.71
C GLY A 57 -2.80 -1.61 -2.10
N ILE A 58 -3.84 -0.95 -2.60
CA ILE A 58 -5.22 -1.16 -2.15
C ILE A 58 -5.67 -2.60 -2.42
N ALA A 59 -5.40 -3.12 -3.62
CA ALA A 59 -5.75 -4.49 -3.98
C ALA A 59 -5.02 -5.54 -3.12
N TYR A 60 -3.78 -5.26 -2.73
CA TYR A 60 -3.03 -6.11 -1.81
C TYR A 60 -3.64 -6.12 -0.39
N LEU A 61 -4.03 -4.95 0.13
CA LEU A 61 -4.67 -4.83 1.44
C LEU A 61 -6.05 -5.49 1.49
N ASP A 62 -6.86 -5.39 0.44
CA ASP A 62 -8.16 -6.08 0.36
C ASP A 62 -7.98 -7.60 0.44
N ARG A 63 -6.93 -8.13 -0.19
CA ARG A 63 -6.59 -9.57 -0.13
C ARG A 63 -6.12 -9.98 1.26
N LEU A 64 -5.21 -9.22 1.88
CA LEU A 64 -4.76 -9.50 3.25
C LEU A 64 -5.92 -9.57 4.24
N SER A 65 -6.87 -8.65 4.13
CA SER A 65 -8.04 -8.64 5.00
C SER A 65 -8.97 -9.84 4.82
N ARG A 66 -8.94 -10.52 3.66
CA ARG A 66 -9.72 -11.72 3.39
C ARG A 66 -9.04 -13.00 3.89
N ASP A 67 -7.71 -13.01 3.93
CA ASP A 67 -6.91 -14.13 4.43
C ASP A 67 -6.93 -14.24 5.97
N GLU A 68 -7.27 -13.17 6.70
CA GLU A 68 -7.46 -13.18 8.17
C GLU A 68 -8.88 -13.64 8.60
N CYS A 69 -9.58 -14.44 7.79
CA CYS A 69 -10.87 -15.06 8.12
C CYS A 69 -10.78 -16.59 8.16
#